data_AF-B8ME84-F1
#
_entry.id   AF-B8ME84-F1
#
_cell.length_a   1.000
_cell.length_b   1.000
_cell.length_c   1.000
_cell.angle_alpha   90.00
_cell.angle_beta   90.00
_cell.angle_gamma   90.00
#
_symmetry.space_group_name_H-M   'P 1'
#
loop_
_entity.id
_entity.type
_entity.pdbx_description
1 polymer ?
#
loop_
_entity_poly.entity_id
_entity_poly.type
_entity_poly.pdbx_seq_one_letter_code
_entity_poly.pdbx_strand_id
1 'polypeptide(L)'
;MSSPPSEDFNNNFRPPAVAPSVSGQTITSQSGIIPELTPQEYREAISFHAKQTTRQSAYPGQNFEDLDLFLERGLISRATPTCLSSHINSRGNISASRSPSVNTLASPSPVTLYTLQHSSEHRTANGANVYRKVEHLDTASQLSQHLQSTPAFPRTNSATSRRCSTTNNSNNNQNKSHVLFLAGYPTPEWLTTIGSLIQVDPQHYERHLSFLSRQPYYTVPSLPSTEQNIIFLRFITIGRRYSKGNAQEHIDRLREHGTTEMERYRHHLKLNREENVKPGDSIVRRYYVLDDEHFVIEQDISVSLNFTSKQWVALVLFDSGNDLLESIRGPWLDEDDHVDPPGTRCKTNFLPTIRHRAKLALKSKKYIFPHEEQGKSGEAPQVASLLRRDYGKSLDWATMKLDPFYALHELFEYSAASELQFLNLVENKLASETNYEALLATETVSLSNLLYTLEILQAHSRRLAETIEKIKCRGSAQWPHTPENTELEKKAREAADVLLRDFKFLQAKAHNLAQRCERSMTVIMNNANIAESKRAIEQAKRVGKLTMLAFFYVPLSFTASFFGMNFEQFATGPYLGIWVWFVVTVPVMLLSIAFYHWDMSKALRYGAEILSKAKRGIHG
;
A
#
# COMPACT_ATOMS: atom_id res chain seq x y z
N MET A 1 -41.45 42.18 13.83
CA MET A 1 -42.22 41.91 12.60
C MET A 1 -41.22 41.48 11.53
N SER A 2 -41.17 40.27 11.00
CA SER A 2 -41.94 39.03 11.18
C SER A 2 -41.09 37.95 10.50
N SER A 3 -40.93 36.80 11.14
CA SER A 3 -40.33 35.60 10.55
C SER A 3 -41.12 35.14 9.31
N PRO A 4 -40.48 34.54 8.29
CA PRO A 4 -41.20 33.79 7.27
C PRO A 4 -41.46 32.34 7.72
N PRO A 5 -42.49 31.68 7.15
CA PRO A 5 -43.23 30.61 7.82
C PRO A 5 -42.70 29.20 7.54
N SER A 6 -43.00 28.30 8.48
CA SER A 6 -42.94 26.85 8.35
C SER A 6 -44.05 26.34 7.42
N GLU A 7 -43.69 25.65 6.34
CA GLU A 7 -44.64 24.85 5.56
C GLU A 7 -44.53 23.37 5.94
N ASP A 8 -45.59 22.89 6.60
CA ASP A 8 -45.92 21.48 6.78
C ASP A 8 -46.36 20.88 5.44
N PHE A 9 -45.55 20.00 4.86
CA PHE A 9 -46.02 19.07 3.82
C PHE A 9 -46.32 17.71 4.45
N ASN A 10 -47.56 17.58 4.92
CA ASN A 10 -48.18 16.30 5.19
C ASN A 10 -48.75 15.76 3.86
N ASN A 11 -48.11 14.75 3.27
CA ASN A 11 -48.67 14.04 2.13
C ASN A 11 -48.56 12.53 2.30
N ASN A 12 -49.74 11.92 2.43
CA ASN A 12 -50.01 10.49 2.46
C ASN A 12 -49.34 9.75 1.29
N PHE A 13 -48.30 8.97 1.57
CA PHE A 13 -47.87 7.87 0.70
C PHE A 13 -48.20 6.55 1.37
N ARG A 14 -49.23 5.86 0.87
CA ARG A 14 -49.49 4.45 1.17
C ARG A 14 -48.30 3.62 0.66
N PRO A 15 -47.72 2.70 1.46
CA PRO A 15 -46.80 1.71 0.93
C PRO A 15 -47.54 0.71 0.01
N PRO A 16 -46.95 0.29 -1.12
CA PRO A 16 -47.57 -0.73 -1.96
C PRO A 16 -47.55 -2.10 -1.25
N ALA A 17 -48.59 -2.88 -1.55
CA ALA A 17 -48.90 -4.16 -0.95
C ALA A 17 -47.74 -5.17 -1.03
N VAL A 18 -47.52 -5.86 0.09
CA VAL A 18 -46.64 -7.03 0.21
C VAL A 18 -47.18 -8.15 -0.69
N ALA A 19 -46.40 -8.55 -1.69
CA ALA A 19 -46.60 -9.77 -2.45
C ALA A 19 -45.93 -10.96 -1.73
N PRO A 20 -46.47 -12.19 -1.85
CA PRO A 20 -46.30 -13.24 -0.85
C PRO A 20 -44.90 -13.84 -0.85
N SER A 21 -44.34 -13.94 0.36
CA SER A 21 -43.13 -14.69 0.68
C SER A 21 -43.31 -16.18 0.39
N VAL A 22 -42.53 -16.71 -0.55
CA VAL A 22 -42.42 -18.15 -0.76
C VAL A 22 -41.32 -18.70 0.17
N SER A 23 -41.80 -19.35 1.24
CA SER A 23 -41.14 -20.36 2.05
C SER A 23 -39.71 -20.07 2.53
N GLY A 24 -39.59 -19.15 3.48
CA GLY A 24 -38.58 -19.29 4.52
C GLY A 24 -38.95 -20.49 5.39
N GLN A 25 -38.12 -21.54 5.37
CA GLN A 25 -38.10 -22.46 6.50
C GLN A 25 -37.62 -21.68 7.70
N THR A 26 -38.58 -21.29 8.54
CA THR A 26 -38.33 -20.80 9.89
C THR A 26 -37.63 -21.92 10.65
N ILE A 27 -36.29 -21.91 10.65
CA ILE A 27 -35.52 -22.59 11.67
C ILE A 27 -35.86 -21.85 12.96
N THR A 28 -36.79 -22.43 13.71
CA THR A 28 -37.11 -22.03 15.06
C THR A 28 -35.81 -21.95 15.86
N SER A 29 -35.57 -20.77 16.40
CA SER A 29 -34.46 -20.46 17.31
C SER A 29 -34.55 -21.33 18.57
N GLN A 30 -33.95 -22.51 18.52
CA GLN A 30 -33.63 -23.33 19.67
C GLN A 30 -32.11 -23.37 19.85
N SER A 31 -31.63 -22.66 20.87
CA SER A 31 -30.25 -22.66 21.40
C SER A 31 -29.14 -22.20 20.42
N GLY A 32 -28.44 -21.12 20.79
CA GLY A 32 -27.32 -20.55 20.06
C GLY A 32 -26.09 -21.46 20.03
N ILE A 33 -26.12 -22.46 19.15
CA ILE A 33 -24.96 -23.20 18.68
C ILE A 33 -24.99 -23.07 17.16
N ILE A 34 -24.12 -22.22 16.61
CA ILE A 34 -23.93 -22.21 15.16
C ILE A 34 -23.34 -23.59 14.82
N PRO A 35 -23.97 -24.39 13.93
CA PRO A 35 -23.47 -25.71 13.58
C PRO A 35 -22.04 -25.62 13.05
N GLU A 36 -21.19 -26.60 13.41
CA GLU A 36 -19.87 -26.73 12.81
C GLU A 36 -20.04 -26.89 11.30
N LEU A 37 -19.54 -25.93 10.53
CA LEU A 37 -19.53 -26.01 9.08
C LEU A 37 -18.39 -26.94 8.65
N THR A 38 -18.65 -27.78 7.65
CA THR A 38 -17.58 -28.46 6.92
C THR A 38 -16.87 -27.48 5.97
N PRO A 39 -15.61 -27.75 5.56
CA PRO A 39 -14.93 -26.94 4.55
C PRO A 39 -15.72 -26.81 3.23
N GLN A 40 -16.47 -27.86 2.88
CA GLN A 40 -17.30 -27.88 1.68
C GLN A 40 -18.54 -26.97 1.84
N GLU A 41 -19.26 -27.05 2.96
CA GLU A 41 -20.42 -26.18 3.22
C GLU A 41 -20.02 -24.70 3.29
N TYR A 42 -18.85 -24.39 3.87
CA TYR A 42 -18.33 -23.01 3.92
C TYR A 42 -18.09 -22.44 2.52
N ARG A 43 -17.45 -23.22 1.65
CA ARG A 43 -17.26 -22.85 0.25
C ARG A 43 -18.60 -22.72 -0.47
N GLU A 44 -19.51 -23.67 -0.30
CA GLU A 44 -20.82 -23.65 -0.97
C GLU A 44 -21.65 -22.42 -0.57
N ALA A 45 -21.56 -21.99 0.69
CA ALA A 45 -22.17 -20.74 1.15
C ALA A 45 -21.58 -19.50 0.44
N ILE A 46 -20.25 -19.44 0.29
CA ILE A 46 -19.57 -18.38 -0.47
C ILE A 46 -20.00 -18.41 -1.94
N SER A 47 -19.97 -19.59 -2.60
CA SER A 47 -20.39 -19.74 -4.00
C SER A 47 -21.85 -19.32 -4.19
N PHE A 48 -22.73 -19.69 -3.26
CA PHE A 48 -24.14 -19.34 -3.33
C PHE A 48 -24.33 -17.82 -3.25
N HIS A 49 -23.64 -17.15 -2.33
CA HIS A 49 -23.70 -15.70 -2.24
C HIS A 49 -23.06 -15.02 -3.45
N ALA A 50 -21.92 -15.50 -3.93
CA ALA A 50 -21.21 -14.97 -5.09
C ALA A 50 -22.07 -14.95 -6.36
N LYS A 51 -22.95 -15.93 -6.52
CA LYS A 51 -23.91 -16.03 -7.63
C LYS A 51 -25.12 -15.10 -7.50
N GLN A 52 -25.35 -14.48 -6.34
CA GLN A 52 -26.46 -13.54 -6.17
C GLN A 52 -26.17 -12.25 -6.93
N THR A 53 -27.11 -11.88 -7.81
CA THR A 53 -27.00 -10.67 -8.60
C THR A 53 -27.80 -9.51 -8.03
N THR A 54 -27.52 -8.28 -8.51
CA THR A 54 -28.30 -7.07 -8.19
C THR A 54 -29.77 -7.16 -8.61
N ARG A 55 -30.12 -8.13 -9.48
CA ARG A 55 -31.49 -8.41 -9.89
C ARG A 55 -32.23 -9.38 -8.98
N GLN A 56 -31.49 -10.17 -8.20
CA GLN A 56 -32.02 -11.31 -7.41
C GLN A 56 -31.92 -11.08 -5.90
N SER A 57 -31.04 -10.19 -5.45
CA SER A 57 -30.82 -9.90 -4.03
C SER A 57 -30.49 -8.42 -3.83
N ALA A 58 -30.96 -7.85 -2.72
CA ALA A 58 -30.52 -6.53 -2.24
C ALA A 58 -29.08 -6.57 -1.70
N TYR A 59 -28.54 -7.77 -1.50
CA TYR A 59 -27.16 -8.03 -1.10
C TYR A 59 -26.46 -8.79 -2.23
N PRO A 60 -26.13 -8.10 -3.35
CA PRO A 60 -25.35 -8.67 -4.44
C PRO A 60 -24.02 -9.20 -3.92
N GLY A 61 -23.64 -10.42 -4.32
CA GLY A 61 -22.39 -11.05 -3.87
C GLY A 61 -21.31 -11.11 -4.93
N GLN A 62 -21.46 -10.46 -6.09
CA GLN A 62 -20.51 -10.60 -7.19
C GLN A 62 -19.08 -10.16 -6.85
N ASN A 63 -18.89 -9.36 -5.79
CA ASN A 63 -17.57 -9.06 -5.24
C ASN A 63 -16.81 -10.31 -4.75
N PHE A 64 -17.51 -11.41 -4.45
CA PHE A 64 -16.92 -12.68 -4.03
C PHE A 64 -16.70 -13.68 -5.18
N GLU A 65 -17.03 -13.35 -6.44
CA GLU A 65 -16.91 -14.27 -7.57
C GLU A 65 -15.47 -14.77 -7.78
N ASP A 66 -14.48 -13.87 -7.71
CA ASP A 66 -13.07 -14.24 -7.86
C ASP A 66 -12.54 -15.04 -6.66
N LEU A 67 -13.06 -14.77 -5.46
CA LEU A 67 -12.75 -15.57 -4.27
C LEU A 67 -13.33 -16.98 -4.40
N ASP A 68 -14.58 -17.12 -4.84
CA ASP A 68 -15.23 -18.41 -5.07
C ASP A 68 -14.44 -19.27 -6.07
N LEU A 69 -14.09 -18.68 -7.23
CA LEU A 69 -13.27 -19.34 -8.25
C LEU A 69 -11.89 -19.76 -7.73
N PHE A 70 -11.29 -18.97 -6.83
CA PHE A 70 -10.03 -19.31 -6.19
C PHE A 70 -10.18 -20.51 -5.24
N LEU A 71 -11.23 -20.52 -4.42
CA LEU A 71 -11.51 -21.60 -3.47
C LEU A 71 -11.89 -22.91 -4.16
N GLU A 72 -12.52 -22.86 -5.34
CA GLU A 72 -12.91 -24.05 -6.12
C GLU A 72 -11.71 -24.88 -6.64
N ARG A 73 -10.61 -24.22 -7.02
CA ARG A 73 -9.46 -24.87 -7.67
C ARG A 73 -8.77 -25.95 -6.82
N GLY A 74 -8.85 -25.86 -5.48
CA GLY A 74 -8.21 -26.82 -4.58
C GLY A 74 -8.76 -28.25 -4.62
N LEU A 75 -9.97 -28.46 -5.16
CA LEU A 75 -10.62 -29.77 -5.21
C LEU A 75 -10.40 -30.50 -6.54
N ILE A 76 -10.17 -29.79 -7.63
CA ILE A 76 -9.97 -30.38 -8.97
C ILE A 76 -8.66 -31.20 -9.02
N SER A 77 -7.62 -30.77 -8.29
CA SER A 77 -6.34 -31.50 -8.20
C SER A 77 -6.46 -32.85 -7.46
N ARG A 78 -7.54 -33.09 -6.69
CA ARG A 78 -7.83 -34.40 -6.04
C ARG A 78 -8.65 -35.36 -6.92
N ALA A 79 -9.22 -34.90 -8.04
CA ALA A 79 -9.97 -35.73 -8.96
C ALA A 79 -9.11 -36.15 -10.16
N THR A 80 -8.35 -37.26 -9.99
CA THR A 80 -7.68 -38.08 -11.02
C THR A 80 -6.63 -37.42 -11.94
N PRO A 81 -5.38 -37.91 -11.95
CA PRO A 81 -4.62 -37.97 -13.20
C PRO A 81 -5.03 -39.25 -13.93
N THR A 82 -5.79 -39.12 -15.02
CA THR A 82 -5.90 -40.19 -16.01
C THR A 82 -4.51 -40.39 -16.61
N CYS A 83 -3.85 -41.48 -16.20
CA CYS A 83 -2.67 -42.01 -16.87
C CYS A 83 -2.94 -42.13 -18.38
N LEU A 84 -2.26 -41.30 -19.18
CA LEU A 84 -1.86 -41.70 -20.52
C LEU A 84 -0.38 -42.06 -20.45
N SER A 85 -0.13 -43.36 -20.38
CA SER A 85 1.19 -43.94 -20.54
C SER A 85 1.71 -43.68 -21.96
N SER A 86 2.71 -42.83 -22.11
CA SER A 86 3.64 -42.90 -23.24
C SER A 86 4.96 -43.48 -22.74
N HIS A 87 5.17 -44.75 -23.10
CA HIS A 87 6.43 -45.45 -22.95
C HIS A 87 7.54 -44.69 -23.69
N ILE A 88 8.55 -44.19 -22.97
CA ILE A 88 9.90 -44.05 -23.51
C ILE A 88 10.89 -44.56 -22.48
N ASN A 89 11.54 -45.66 -22.83
CA ASN A 89 12.64 -46.30 -22.11
C ASN A 89 13.85 -45.36 -22.04
N SER A 90 14.42 -45.18 -20.85
CA SER A 90 15.89 -45.09 -20.74
C SER A 90 16.36 -45.67 -19.40
N ARG A 91 17.40 -46.49 -19.52
CA ARG A 91 18.03 -47.30 -18.47
C ARG A 91 19.02 -46.46 -17.65
N GLY A 92 19.16 -46.81 -16.38
CA GLY A 92 20.45 -46.83 -15.68
C GLY A 92 20.68 -45.72 -14.66
N ASN A 93 20.43 -45.99 -13.37
CA ASN A 93 21.48 -46.42 -12.42
C ASN A 93 20.96 -46.31 -10.98
N ILE A 94 20.87 -47.46 -10.33
CA ILE A 94 20.62 -47.60 -8.91
C ILE A 94 21.95 -47.31 -8.19
N SER A 95 21.97 -46.27 -7.35
CA SER A 95 22.94 -46.19 -6.26
C SER A 95 22.17 -46.02 -4.96
N ALA A 96 22.42 -46.94 -4.05
CA ALA A 96 21.79 -47.02 -2.74
C ALA A 96 22.56 -46.18 -1.71
N SER A 97 21.81 -45.75 -0.70
CA SER A 97 22.24 -45.27 0.63
C SER A 97 22.82 -43.85 0.73
N ARG A 98 22.07 -43.00 1.45
CA ARG A 98 22.45 -42.52 2.79
C ARG A 98 21.34 -41.62 3.33
N SER A 99 20.81 -41.98 4.49
CA SER A 99 20.05 -41.07 5.35
C SER A 99 20.93 -39.88 5.77
N PRO A 100 20.43 -38.64 5.75
CA PRO A 100 21.02 -37.57 6.53
C PRO A 100 20.02 -37.12 7.60
N SER A 101 20.28 -37.56 8.82
CA SER A 101 19.90 -36.84 10.03
C SER A 101 20.82 -35.62 10.19
N VAL A 102 20.46 -34.47 9.63
CA VAL A 102 21.07 -33.17 9.96
C VAL A 102 20.03 -32.07 9.76
N ASN A 103 19.81 -31.29 10.82
CA ASN A 103 19.02 -30.06 10.84
C ASN A 103 19.45 -29.14 9.68
N THR A 104 18.68 -29.15 8.61
CA THR A 104 18.74 -28.18 7.52
C THR A 104 17.55 -27.25 7.75
N LEU A 105 17.71 -25.92 7.63
CA LEU A 105 16.59 -24.98 7.69
C LEU A 105 15.50 -25.44 6.70
N ALA A 106 14.47 -26.09 7.22
CA ALA A 106 13.26 -26.35 6.48
C ALA A 106 12.59 -25.00 6.22
N SER A 107 12.09 -24.79 5.01
CA SER A 107 11.17 -23.70 4.69
C SER A 107 10.15 -23.56 5.83
N PRO A 108 10.06 -22.40 6.50
CA PRO A 108 9.22 -22.31 7.68
C PRO A 108 7.76 -22.56 7.29
N SER A 109 7.07 -23.44 8.02
CA SER A 109 5.69 -23.81 7.70
C SER A 109 4.83 -22.55 7.54
N PRO A 110 3.98 -22.47 6.49
CA PRO A 110 3.22 -21.26 6.16
C PRO A 110 2.19 -20.90 7.23
N VAL A 111 1.89 -21.83 8.14
CA VAL A 111 0.94 -21.65 9.24
C VAL A 111 1.63 -21.82 10.59
N THR A 112 1.41 -20.84 11.48
CA THR A 112 1.91 -20.88 12.87
C THR A 112 0.76 -20.58 13.84
N LEU A 113 0.52 -21.51 14.77
CA LEU A 113 -0.54 -21.40 15.79
C LEU A 113 0.06 -21.08 17.17
N TYR A 114 -0.52 -20.07 17.83
CA TYR A 114 -0.23 -19.70 19.20
C TYR A 114 -1.44 -19.96 20.11
N THR A 115 -1.28 -20.84 21.09
CA THR A 115 -2.34 -21.18 22.08
C THR A 115 -2.18 -20.42 23.39
N LEU A 116 -3.22 -19.67 23.79
CA LEU A 116 -3.24 -18.85 25.01
C LEU A 116 -3.83 -19.61 26.22
N GLN A 117 -3.02 -20.36 27.00
CA GLN A 117 -3.45 -21.20 28.14
C GLN A 117 -2.89 -20.75 29.52
N HIS A 118 -3.58 -21.07 30.63
CA HIS A 118 -3.15 -20.76 32.01
C HIS A 118 -2.44 -21.96 32.65
N SER A 119 -1.12 -21.89 32.89
CA SER A 119 -0.45 -22.86 33.76
C SER A 119 -0.60 -22.45 35.22
N SER A 120 -1.25 -23.30 36.02
CA SER A 120 -1.11 -23.28 37.47
C SER A 120 0.33 -23.63 37.83
N GLU A 121 0.98 -22.73 38.56
CA GLU A 121 2.19 -22.88 39.39
C GLU A 121 3.11 -24.09 39.18
N HIS A 122 4.35 -23.79 38.73
CA HIS A 122 5.54 -24.28 39.42
C HIS A 122 6.61 -23.17 39.39
N ARG A 123 6.78 -22.46 40.51
CA ARG A 123 7.99 -21.67 40.76
C ARG A 123 9.16 -22.63 40.88
N THR A 124 9.91 -22.83 39.80
CA THR A 124 11.29 -23.30 39.93
C THR A 124 12.18 -22.09 40.20
N ALA A 125 13.20 -22.27 41.06
CA ALA A 125 14.05 -21.21 41.61
C ALA A 125 14.89 -20.44 40.58
N ASN A 126 14.78 -20.76 39.29
CA ASN A 126 15.45 -20.07 38.20
C ASN A 126 14.35 -19.50 37.29
N GLY A 127 14.05 -18.21 37.43
CA GLY A 127 12.94 -17.50 36.77
C GLY A 127 12.93 -17.54 35.24
N ALA A 128 12.64 -18.70 34.66
CA ALA A 128 12.49 -18.95 33.24
C ALA A 128 11.36 -19.96 32.99
N ASN A 129 10.48 -19.60 32.05
CA ASN A 129 9.54 -20.42 31.29
C ASN A 129 8.16 -20.71 31.91
N VAL A 130 7.23 -19.77 31.70
CA VAL A 130 5.85 -20.13 31.36
C VAL A 130 5.90 -20.70 29.94
N TYR A 131 5.60 -21.99 29.78
CA TYR A 131 5.76 -22.70 28.51
C TYR A 131 4.79 -22.17 27.46
N ARG A 132 5.34 -21.55 26.41
CA ARG A 132 4.67 -21.19 25.17
C ARG A 132 4.46 -22.47 24.35
N LYS A 133 3.22 -22.82 23.99
CA LYS A 133 2.96 -23.83 22.95
C LYS A 133 2.87 -23.11 21.61
N VAL A 134 3.94 -23.20 20.81
CA VAL A 134 3.94 -22.80 19.40
C VAL A 134 3.88 -24.07 18.57
N GLU A 135 2.95 -24.10 17.63
CA GLU A 135 2.83 -25.21 16.70
C GLU A 135 3.01 -24.67 15.28
N HIS A 136 3.98 -25.24 14.58
CA HIS A 136 4.12 -25.08 13.15
C HIS A 136 3.31 -26.19 12.50
N LEU A 137 2.36 -25.80 11.65
CA LEU A 137 1.41 -26.73 11.05
C LEU A 137 1.75 -26.90 9.57
N ASP A 138 1.97 -28.15 9.17
CA ASP A 138 2.32 -28.50 7.80
C ASP A 138 1.08 -28.88 6.99
N THR A 139 0.01 -29.36 7.66
CA THR A 139 -1.24 -29.75 7.01
C THR A 139 -2.46 -29.17 7.73
N ALA A 140 -3.50 -28.85 6.95
CA ALA A 140 -4.75 -28.31 7.47
C ALA A 140 -5.48 -29.24 8.45
N SER A 141 -5.29 -30.56 8.31
CA SER A 141 -5.84 -31.57 9.21
C SER A 141 -5.28 -31.51 10.63
N GLN A 142 -4.03 -31.05 10.80
CA GLN A 142 -3.42 -30.87 12.13
C GLN A 142 -4.11 -29.73 12.90
N LEU A 143 -4.60 -28.69 12.23
CA LEU A 143 -5.30 -27.57 12.86
C LEU A 143 -6.62 -28.03 13.50
N SER A 144 -7.41 -28.83 12.77
CA SER A 144 -8.66 -29.38 13.29
C SER A 144 -8.42 -30.19 14.57
N GLN A 145 -7.38 -31.01 14.61
CA GLN A 145 -7.03 -31.78 15.80
C GLN A 145 -6.68 -30.88 17.00
N HIS A 146 -5.98 -29.77 16.78
CA HIS A 146 -5.58 -28.85 17.86
C HIS A 146 -6.74 -28.01 18.39
N LEU A 147 -7.67 -27.60 17.52
CA LEU A 147 -8.86 -26.85 17.93
C LEU A 147 -9.95 -27.77 18.51
N GLN A 148 -10.06 -29.04 18.05
CA GLN A 148 -11.08 -30.00 18.46
C GLN A 148 -10.65 -30.97 19.58
N SER A 149 -9.36 -31.09 19.94
CA SER A 149 -8.88 -32.01 21.00
C SER A 149 -9.27 -31.63 22.44
N THR A 150 -10.34 -30.85 22.61
CA THR A 150 -11.07 -30.76 23.89
C THR A 150 -12.28 -31.70 23.78
N PRO A 151 -12.35 -32.82 24.53
CA PRO A 151 -13.30 -33.87 24.24
C PRO A 151 -14.74 -33.36 24.34
N ALA A 152 -15.47 -33.48 23.23
CA ALA A 152 -16.92 -33.47 23.22
C ALA A 152 -17.45 -34.57 24.16
N PHE A 153 -18.47 -34.25 24.95
CA PHE A 153 -19.08 -35.17 25.90
C PHE A 153 -19.52 -36.49 25.23
N PRO A 154 -19.54 -37.61 25.99
CA PRO A 154 -19.96 -38.90 25.46
C PRO A 154 -21.44 -38.87 25.07
N ARG A 155 -21.73 -39.40 23.88
CA ARG A 155 -23.08 -39.77 23.48
C ARG A 155 -23.68 -40.70 24.54
N THR A 156 -24.74 -40.26 25.23
CA THR A 156 -25.55 -41.17 26.05
C THR A 156 -26.81 -41.54 25.29
N ASN A 157 -26.78 -42.73 24.69
CA ASN A 157 -27.99 -43.50 24.52
C ASN A 157 -28.41 -44.08 25.87
N SER A 158 -29.72 -44.08 26.11
CA SER A 158 -30.48 -44.85 27.09
C SER A 158 -30.31 -44.54 28.59
N ALA A 159 -31.47 -44.38 29.21
CA ALA A 159 -31.74 -44.34 30.64
C ALA A 159 -31.11 -45.51 31.39
N THR A 160 -30.56 -45.28 32.57
CA THR A 160 -30.92 -45.96 33.83
C THR A 160 -30.33 -45.19 35.02
N SER A 161 -31.16 -44.95 36.03
CA SER A 161 -30.84 -44.44 37.35
C SER A 161 -29.74 -45.24 38.07
N ARG A 162 -28.75 -44.57 38.70
CA ARG A 162 -28.19 -44.97 40.00
C ARG A 162 -27.31 -43.88 40.64
N ARG A 163 -27.30 -43.95 41.97
CA ARG A 163 -26.88 -43.01 43.02
C ARG A 163 -25.39 -43.18 43.39
N CYS A 164 -24.79 -42.13 43.98
CA CYS A 164 -23.44 -42.02 44.59
C CYS A 164 -22.27 -42.01 43.59
N SER A 165 -21.22 -41.19 43.69
CA SER A 165 -20.49 -40.66 44.85
C SER A 165 -19.63 -39.46 44.39
N THR A 166 -19.45 -38.50 45.29
CA THR A 166 -18.58 -37.33 45.17
C THR A 166 -17.11 -37.71 45.01
N THR A 167 -16.58 -37.53 43.80
CA THR A 167 -15.16 -37.29 43.54
C THR A 167 -15.06 -36.04 42.67
N ASN A 168 -14.60 -34.94 43.28
CA ASN A 168 -14.25 -33.71 42.61
C ASN A 168 -13.07 -33.95 41.66
N ASN A 169 -13.34 -34.41 40.45
CA ASN A 169 -12.46 -34.15 39.31
C ASN A 169 -12.85 -32.78 38.76
N SER A 170 -12.14 -31.75 39.22
CA SER A 170 -12.12 -30.45 38.56
C SER A 170 -11.51 -30.62 37.18
N ASN A 171 -12.33 -30.99 36.19
CA ASN A 171 -12.01 -30.86 34.78
C ASN A 171 -11.72 -29.38 34.50
N ASN A 172 -10.44 -29.01 34.53
CA ASN A 172 -9.91 -27.74 34.07
C ASN A 172 -10.10 -27.62 32.55
N ASN A 173 -11.35 -27.50 32.10
CA ASN A 173 -11.69 -27.04 30.76
C ASN A 173 -11.42 -25.53 30.70
N GLN A 174 -10.15 -25.16 30.63
CA GLN A 174 -9.76 -23.77 30.43
C GLN A 174 -10.04 -23.38 28.98
N ASN A 175 -10.92 -22.39 28.77
CA ASN A 175 -11.10 -21.73 27.47
C ASN A 175 -9.74 -21.20 26.96
N LYS A 176 -9.35 -21.59 25.74
CA LYS A 176 -8.05 -21.28 25.14
C LYS A 176 -8.23 -20.31 23.97
N SER A 177 -7.87 -19.05 24.15
CA SER A 177 -7.84 -18.13 23.01
C SER A 177 -6.66 -18.43 22.11
N HIS A 178 -6.74 -18.10 20.82
CA HIS A 178 -5.69 -18.42 19.86
C HIS A 178 -5.36 -17.23 18.95
N VAL A 179 -4.08 -17.15 18.55
CA VAL A 179 -3.62 -16.28 17.46
C VAL A 179 -3.02 -17.17 16.39
N LEU A 180 -3.60 -17.12 15.19
CA LEU A 180 -3.25 -17.99 14.07
C LEU A 180 -2.64 -17.12 12.96
N PHE A 181 -1.38 -17.38 12.61
CA PHE A 181 -0.73 -16.73 11.47
C PHE A 181 -0.79 -17.64 10.24
N LEU A 182 -1.23 -17.07 9.12
CA LEU A 182 -1.08 -17.64 7.78
C LEU A 182 -0.23 -16.65 6.97
N ALA A 183 0.99 -17.06 6.62
CA ALA A 183 1.99 -16.19 6.03
C ALA A 183 2.18 -16.44 4.53
N GLY A 184 2.32 -15.37 3.76
CA GLY A 184 2.49 -15.38 2.31
C GLY A 184 1.23 -15.83 1.56
N TYR A 185 1.43 -16.33 0.35
CA TYR A 185 0.36 -16.76 -0.55
C TYR A 185 -0.39 -17.97 0.03
N PRO A 186 -1.69 -17.84 0.37
CA PRO A 186 -2.43 -18.91 1.01
C PRO A 186 -2.92 -19.94 -0.03
N THR A 187 -3.08 -21.20 0.40
CA THR A 187 -3.73 -22.22 -0.45
C THR A 187 -5.25 -22.23 -0.24
N PRO A 188 -6.04 -22.62 -1.26
CA PRO A 188 -7.48 -22.81 -1.11
C PRO A 188 -7.86 -23.79 0.01
N GLU A 189 -7.06 -24.85 0.20
CA GLU A 189 -7.27 -25.83 1.27
C GLU A 189 -7.14 -25.20 2.66
N TRP A 190 -6.13 -24.35 2.87
CA TRP A 190 -5.97 -23.63 4.14
C TRP A 190 -7.12 -22.66 4.39
N LEU A 191 -7.53 -21.86 3.40
CA LEU A 191 -8.60 -20.88 3.58
C LEU A 191 -9.96 -21.52 3.85
N THR A 192 -10.31 -22.59 3.14
CA THR A 192 -11.58 -23.32 3.36
C THR A 192 -11.60 -24.06 4.69
N THR A 193 -10.46 -24.66 5.08
CA THR A 193 -10.36 -25.37 6.37
C THR A 193 -10.42 -24.39 7.53
N ILE A 194 -9.62 -23.32 7.53
CA ILE A 194 -9.66 -22.29 8.57
C ILE A 194 -11.04 -21.61 8.57
N GLY A 195 -11.54 -21.25 7.39
CA GLY A 195 -12.81 -20.57 7.20
C GLY A 195 -13.98 -21.32 7.84
N SER A 196 -14.03 -22.64 7.64
CA SER A 196 -15.05 -23.49 8.27
C SER A 196 -14.83 -23.71 9.76
N LEU A 197 -13.58 -23.91 10.21
CA LEU A 197 -13.24 -24.18 11.62
C LEU A 197 -13.56 -23.01 12.56
N ILE A 198 -13.29 -21.78 12.13
CA ILE A 198 -13.48 -20.59 12.96
C ILE A 198 -14.52 -19.61 12.39
N GLN A 199 -15.25 -20.01 11.35
CA GLN A 199 -16.30 -19.21 10.70
C GLN A 199 -15.82 -17.83 10.27
N VAL A 200 -14.71 -17.80 9.51
CA VAL A 200 -14.11 -16.54 9.04
C VAL A 200 -15.10 -15.79 8.17
N ASP A 201 -15.24 -14.48 8.39
CA ASP A 201 -15.97 -13.60 7.48
C ASP A 201 -15.31 -13.61 6.09
N PRO A 202 -16.01 -14.04 5.02
CA PRO A 202 -15.46 -14.03 3.66
C PRO A 202 -14.94 -12.66 3.21
N GLN A 203 -15.45 -11.56 3.77
CA GLN A 203 -14.96 -10.20 3.52
C GLN A 203 -13.48 -10.04 3.91
N HIS A 204 -13.00 -10.75 4.93
CA HIS A 204 -11.58 -10.73 5.32
C HIS A 204 -10.70 -11.34 4.22
N TYR A 205 -11.13 -12.47 3.66
CA TYR A 205 -10.44 -13.14 2.56
C TYR A 205 -10.50 -12.32 1.27
N GLU A 206 -11.68 -11.84 0.88
CA GLU A 206 -11.87 -11.03 -0.34
C GLU A 206 -10.93 -9.82 -0.34
N ARG A 207 -10.87 -9.07 0.77
CA ARG A 207 -10.03 -7.88 0.85
C ARG A 207 -8.55 -8.20 0.89
N HIS A 208 -8.13 -9.20 1.67
CA HIS A 208 -6.73 -9.60 1.72
C HIS A 208 -6.26 -10.17 0.38
N LEU A 209 -7.14 -10.82 -0.38
CA LEU A 209 -6.87 -11.37 -1.71
C LEU A 209 -7.40 -10.48 -2.83
N SER A 210 -7.52 -9.17 -2.59
CA SER A 210 -8.03 -8.20 -3.58
C SER A 210 -7.28 -8.20 -4.92
N PHE A 211 -6.05 -8.73 -4.98
CA PHE A 211 -5.31 -8.94 -6.23
C PHE A 211 -5.93 -10.00 -7.16
N LEU A 212 -6.84 -10.83 -6.65
CA LEU A 212 -7.60 -11.79 -7.46
C LEU A 212 -8.68 -11.09 -8.30
N SER A 213 -9.14 -9.91 -7.86
CA SER A 213 -10.27 -9.20 -8.47
C SER A 213 -10.04 -8.93 -9.97
N ARG A 214 -11.05 -9.26 -10.78
CA ARG A 214 -11.10 -8.96 -12.23
C ARG A 214 -11.67 -7.61 -12.55
N GLN A 215 -12.59 -7.14 -11.74
CA GLN A 215 -13.26 -5.88 -11.94
C GLN A 215 -13.39 -5.15 -10.62
N PRO A 216 -13.08 -3.84 -10.58
CA PRO A 216 -13.26 -3.07 -9.37
C PRO A 216 -14.75 -2.87 -9.09
N TYR A 217 -15.20 -3.38 -7.95
CA TYR A 217 -16.53 -3.05 -7.40
C TYR A 217 -16.50 -1.83 -6.48
N TYR A 218 -15.32 -1.23 -6.26
CA TYR A 218 -15.12 -0.03 -5.43
C TYR A 218 -15.67 -0.16 -4.00
N THR A 219 -15.55 -1.36 -3.42
CA THR A 219 -16.04 -1.72 -2.08
C THR A 219 -15.13 -1.26 -0.94
N VAL A 220 -13.98 -0.66 -1.26
CA VAL A 220 -12.95 -0.24 -0.31
C VAL A 220 -12.73 1.28 -0.41
N PRO A 221 -12.69 2.01 0.73
CA PRO A 221 -12.90 1.53 2.10
C PRO A 221 -14.36 1.15 2.37
N SER A 222 -14.60 0.09 3.15
CA SER A 222 -15.95 -0.26 3.57
C SER A 222 -16.37 0.57 4.78
N LEU A 223 -17.65 0.53 5.12
CA LEU A 223 -18.15 1.29 6.26
C LEU A 223 -17.55 0.78 7.58
N PRO A 224 -17.22 1.66 8.55
CA PRO A 224 -16.67 1.22 9.83
C PRO A 224 -17.55 0.21 10.58
N SER A 225 -18.88 0.28 10.40
CA SER A 225 -19.85 -0.63 10.99
C SER A 225 -19.79 -2.05 10.42
N THR A 226 -19.34 -2.24 9.18
CA THR A 226 -19.22 -3.57 8.56
C THR A 226 -17.89 -4.24 8.87
N GLU A 227 -16.87 -3.47 9.24
CA GLU A 227 -15.51 -3.97 9.50
C GLU A 227 -15.13 -3.96 10.98
N GLN A 228 -16.10 -4.20 11.86
CA GLN A 228 -15.90 -4.11 13.30
C GLN A 228 -14.90 -5.13 13.84
N ASN A 229 -14.79 -6.28 13.20
CA ASN A 229 -13.89 -7.38 13.60
C ASN A 229 -12.68 -7.53 12.68
N ILE A 230 -12.49 -6.64 11.69
CA ILE A 230 -11.40 -6.73 10.72
C ILE A 230 -10.50 -5.48 10.82
N ILE A 231 -9.20 -5.72 10.94
CA ILE A 231 -8.16 -4.70 11.02
C ILE A 231 -7.15 -4.95 9.89
N PHE A 232 -6.81 -3.89 9.16
CA PHE A 232 -5.74 -3.92 8.17
C PHE A 232 -4.62 -2.98 8.62
N LEU A 233 -3.41 -3.51 8.68
CA LEU A 233 -2.19 -2.77 8.94
C LEU A 233 -1.27 -2.91 7.74
N ARG A 234 -0.61 -1.82 7.38
CA ARG A 234 0.42 -1.78 6.35
C ARG A 234 1.78 -1.73 7.04
N PHE A 235 2.75 -2.49 6.54
CA PHE A 235 4.14 -2.29 6.89
C PHE A 235 4.98 -2.07 5.64
N ILE A 236 6.12 -1.42 5.85
CA ILE A 236 7.03 -1.02 4.79
C ILE A 236 8.38 -1.71 4.99
N THR A 237 8.95 -2.23 3.91
CA THR A 237 10.34 -2.66 3.87
C THR A 237 11.09 -1.73 2.93
N ILE A 238 12.18 -1.14 3.43
CA ILE A 238 13.07 -0.29 2.62
C ILE A 238 14.10 -1.19 1.97
N GLY A 239 14.20 -1.11 0.65
CA GLY A 239 15.23 -1.78 -0.13
C GLY A 239 16.29 -0.78 -0.59
N ARG A 240 17.55 -1.24 -0.61
CA ARG A 240 18.67 -0.54 -1.21
C ARG A 240 19.18 -1.31 -2.41
N ARG A 241 19.48 -0.60 -3.49
CA ARG A 241 20.10 -1.14 -4.71
C ARG A 241 21.40 -0.40 -5.02
N TYR A 242 22.20 -0.99 -5.90
CA TYR A 242 23.40 -0.33 -6.40
C TYR A 242 23.03 0.82 -7.35
N SER A 243 23.55 2.02 -7.08
CA SER A 243 23.36 3.20 -7.92
C SER A 243 23.98 2.98 -9.30
N LYS A 244 23.19 3.12 -10.37
CA LYS A 244 23.66 3.05 -11.77
C LYS A 244 23.77 4.44 -12.40
N GLY A 245 23.32 5.50 -11.70
CA GLY A 245 23.56 6.90 -12.05
C GLY A 245 22.52 7.86 -11.47
N ASN A 246 22.92 9.11 -11.19
CA ASN A 246 22.09 10.08 -10.47
C ASN A 246 21.20 10.95 -11.37
N ALA A 247 21.03 10.59 -12.65
CA ALA A 247 20.22 11.38 -13.57
C ALA A 247 18.72 11.19 -13.28
N GLN A 248 17.95 12.29 -13.26
CA GLN A 248 16.50 12.22 -13.06
C GLN A 248 15.80 11.30 -14.07
N GLU A 249 16.27 11.32 -15.33
CA GLU A 249 15.76 10.45 -16.38
C GLU A 249 15.89 8.95 -16.02
N HIS A 250 16.97 8.57 -15.32
CA HIS A 250 17.14 7.19 -14.87
C HIS A 250 16.11 6.82 -13.80
N ILE A 251 15.88 7.70 -12.83
CA ILE A 251 14.87 7.51 -11.78
C ILE A 251 13.47 7.36 -12.41
N ASP A 252 13.14 8.18 -13.40
CA ASP A 252 11.84 8.10 -14.08
C ASP A 252 11.67 6.79 -14.87
N ARG A 253 12.72 6.30 -15.54
CA ARG A 253 12.73 4.96 -16.16
C ARG A 253 12.58 3.85 -15.13
N LEU A 254 13.19 3.95 -13.95
CA LEU A 254 13.03 2.98 -12.86
C LEU A 254 11.59 2.95 -12.33
N ARG A 255 10.92 4.11 -12.24
CA ARG A 255 9.51 4.22 -11.84
C ARG A 255 8.58 3.60 -12.88
N GLU A 256 8.81 3.88 -14.16
CA GLU A 256 8.05 3.29 -15.27
C GLU A 256 8.23 1.77 -15.30
N HIS A 257 9.47 1.30 -15.30
CA HIS A 257 9.78 -0.14 -15.26
C HIS A 257 9.17 -0.82 -14.03
N GLY A 258 9.31 -0.22 -12.84
CA GLY A 258 8.69 -0.72 -11.62
C GLY A 258 7.18 -0.84 -11.70
N THR A 259 6.52 0.08 -12.40
CA THR A 259 5.07 0.03 -12.62
C THR A 259 4.68 -1.14 -13.53
N THR A 260 5.36 -1.29 -14.67
CA THR A 260 5.12 -2.40 -15.61
C THR A 260 5.40 -3.77 -14.99
N GLU A 261 6.50 -3.92 -14.24
CA GLU A 261 6.82 -5.17 -13.57
C GLU A 261 5.85 -5.49 -12.43
N MET A 262 5.33 -4.49 -11.71
CA MET A 262 4.27 -4.72 -10.71
C MET A 262 2.97 -5.20 -11.36
N GLU A 263 2.62 -4.72 -12.55
CA GLU A 263 1.46 -5.22 -13.30
C GLU A 263 1.66 -6.69 -13.71
N ARG A 264 2.84 -7.03 -14.24
CA ARG A 264 3.21 -8.42 -14.56
C ARG A 264 3.18 -9.32 -13.31
N TYR A 265 3.74 -8.84 -12.21
CA TYR A 265 3.74 -9.55 -10.92
C TYR A 265 2.31 -9.82 -10.42
N ARG A 266 1.44 -8.82 -10.42
CA ARG A 266 0.02 -8.98 -10.04
C ARG A 266 -0.71 -9.95 -10.95
N HIS A 267 -0.41 -9.92 -12.25
CA HIS A 267 -0.95 -10.89 -13.20
C HIS A 267 -0.52 -12.33 -12.87
N HIS A 268 0.74 -12.56 -12.48
CA HIS A 268 1.20 -13.88 -12.03
C HIS A 268 0.48 -14.34 -10.75
N LEU A 269 0.36 -13.47 -9.74
CA LEU A 269 -0.39 -13.76 -8.50
C LEU A 269 -1.84 -14.18 -8.78
N LYS A 270 -2.47 -13.52 -9.75
CA LYS A 270 -3.87 -13.76 -10.12
C LYS A 270 -4.08 -15.06 -10.90
N LEU A 271 -3.16 -15.39 -11.83
CA LEU A 271 -3.28 -16.61 -12.61
C LEU A 271 -3.19 -17.86 -11.72
N ASN A 272 -2.44 -17.78 -10.61
CA ASN A 272 -2.27 -18.85 -9.64
C ASN A 272 -1.93 -20.19 -10.32
N ARG A 273 -0.95 -20.18 -11.22
CA ARG A 273 -0.40 -21.42 -11.79
C ARG A 273 0.67 -21.92 -10.83
N GLU A 274 0.58 -23.18 -10.42
CA GLU A 274 1.53 -23.81 -9.49
C GLU A 274 2.99 -23.73 -9.98
N GLU A 275 3.20 -23.63 -11.29
CA GLU A 275 4.52 -23.39 -11.90
C GLU A 275 5.14 -22.03 -11.52
N ASN A 276 4.31 -21.04 -11.18
CA ASN A 276 4.73 -19.64 -11.00
C ASN A 276 4.62 -19.14 -9.56
N VAL A 277 3.69 -19.68 -8.75
CA VAL A 277 3.41 -19.20 -7.38
C VAL A 277 3.41 -20.38 -6.42
N LYS A 278 4.29 -20.34 -5.41
CA LYS A 278 4.37 -21.39 -4.39
C LYS A 278 3.57 -20.99 -3.16
N PRO A 279 2.98 -21.97 -2.43
CA PRO A 279 2.41 -21.72 -1.13
C PRO A 279 3.40 -21.03 -0.19
N GLY A 280 2.95 -19.96 0.48
CA GLY A 280 3.77 -19.18 1.38
C GLY A 280 4.66 -18.13 0.69
N ASP A 281 4.64 -17.98 -0.64
CA ASP A 281 5.40 -16.90 -1.30
C ASP A 281 4.97 -15.52 -0.79
N SER A 282 5.93 -14.63 -0.60
CA SER A 282 5.63 -13.28 -0.10
C SER A 282 4.79 -12.49 -1.11
N ILE A 283 3.79 -11.77 -0.60
CA ILE A 283 2.91 -10.92 -1.39
C ILE A 283 3.38 -9.47 -1.26
N VAL A 284 3.64 -8.78 -2.37
CA VAL A 284 3.99 -7.35 -2.41
C VAL A 284 2.81 -6.55 -2.96
N ARG A 285 2.31 -5.59 -2.19
CA ARG A 285 1.12 -4.79 -2.53
C ARG A 285 1.48 -3.62 -3.42
N ARG A 286 2.54 -2.90 -3.08
CA ARG A 286 3.05 -1.75 -3.83
C ARG A 286 4.57 -1.70 -3.80
N TYR A 287 5.13 -1.04 -4.80
CA TYR A 287 6.56 -0.82 -4.96
C TYR A 287 6.75 0.64 -5.40
N TYR A 288 7.63 1.37 -4.71
CA TYR A 288 7.92 2.78 -4.99
C TYR A 288 9.42 3.00 -5.13
N VAL A 289 9.83 3.81 -6.11
CA VAL A 289 11.23 4.19 -6.34
C VAL A 289 11.42 5.61 -5.86
N LEU A 290 12.16 5.78 -4.76
CA LEU A 290 12.36 7.07 -4.13
C LEU A 290 13.55 7.82 -4.73
N ASP A 291 14.65 7.11 -5.01
CA ASP A 291 15.80 7.59 -5.80
C ASP A 291 16.48 6.39 -6.48
N ASP A 292 17.67 6.63 -7.06
CA ASP A 292 18.48 5.60 -7.70
C ASP A 292 18.95 4.49 -6.73
N GLU A 293 19.11 4.80 -5.44
CA GLU A 293 19.60 3.82 -4.44
C GLU A 293 18.50 3.16 -3.62
N HIS A 294 17.35 3.82 -3.43
CA HIS A 294 16.35 3.42 -2.45
C HIS A 294 14.99 3.25 -3.09
N PHE A 295 14.41 2.09 -2.82
CA PHE A 295 13.03 1.77 -3.12
C PHE A 295 12.33 1.29 -1.85
N VAL A 296 11.00 1.27 -1.87
CA VAL A 296 10.21 0.73 -0.77
C VAL A 296 9.15 -0.21 -1.30
N ILE A 297 8.90 -1.27 -0.55
CA ILE A 297 7.80 -2.19 -0.79
C ILE A 297 6.81 -2.13 0.36
N GLU A 298 5.55 -2.28 -0.01
CA GLU A 298 4.41 -2.22 0.89
C GLU A 298 3.75 -3.59 0.98
N GLN A 299 3.46 -4.04 2.19
CA GLN A 299 2.86 -5.34 2.49
C GLN A 299 1.83 -5.23 3.62
N ASP A 300 0.84 -6.10 3.62
CA ASP A 300 -0.30 -6.07 4.52
C ASP A 300 -0.23 -7.13 5.64
N ILE A 301 -0.76 -6.72 6.79
CA ILE A 301 -1.21 -7.56 7.90
C ILE A 301 -2.72 -7.38 7.96
N SER A 302 -3.49 -8.41 7.65
CA SER A 302 -4.94 -8.37 7.86
C SER A 302 -5.32 -9.29 9.01
N VAL A 303 -6.09 -8.77 9.94
CA VAL A 303 -6.51 -9.49 11.14
C VAL A 303 -8.03 -9.58 11.13
N SER A 304 -8.58 -10.77 11.33
CA SER A 304 -9.98 -10.96 11.70
C SER A 304 -10.09 -11.58 13.09
N LEU A 305 -10.96 -11.00 13.92
CA LEU A 305 -11.34 -11.62 15.18
C LEU A 305 -12.60 -12.47 14.99
N ASN A 306 -12.47 -13.75 15.29
CA ASN A 306 -13.54 -14.72 15.11
C ASN A 306 -13.90 -15.36 16.47
N PHE A 307 -15.18 -15.66 16.65
CA PHE A 307 -15.71 -16.17 17.91
C PHE A 307 -16.18 -17.61 17.73
N THR A 308 -15.62 -18.52 18.50
CA THR A 308 -16.17 -19.88 18.66
C THR A 308 -16.93 -19.94 19.99
N SER A 309 -17.77 -20.96 20.18
CA SER A 309 -18.73 -21.06 21.30
C SER A 309 -18.16 -20.87 22.72
N LYS A 310 -16.83 -20.91 22.89
CA LYS A 310 -16.14 -20.77 24.20
C LYS A 310 -14.92 -19.84 24.19
N GLN A 311 -14.49 -19.28 23.05
CA GLN A 311 -13.20 -18.56 22.94
C GLN A 311 -13.09 -17.72 21.66
N TRP A 312 -12.18 -16.75 21.67
CA TRP A 312 -11.85 -15.94 20.49
C TRP A 312 -10.60 -16.48 19.78
N VAL A 313 -10.58 -16.34 18.45
CA VAL A 313 -9.45 -16.68 17.58
C VAL A 313 -9.15 -15.49 16.68
N ALA A 314 -7.95 -14.92 16.80
CA ALA A 314 -7.46 -13.90 15.88
C ALA A 314 -6.75 -14.59 14.72
N LEU A 315 -7.32 -14.50 13.51
CA LEU A 315 -6.66 -14.95 12.28
C LEU A 315 -5.89 -13.78 11.68
N VAL A 316 -4.57 -13.95 11.56
CA VAL A 316 -3.64 -12.99 10.99
C VAL A 316 -3.16 -13.52 9.64
N LEU A 317 -3.60 -12.89 8.55
CA LEU A 317 -3.02 -13.10 7.23
C LEU A 317 -1.87 -12.09 7.07
N PHE A 318 -0.69 -12.60 6.77
CA PHE A 318 0.55 -11.83 6.82
C PHE A 318 1.32 -11.97 5.52
N ASP A 319 1.47 -10.89 4.77
CA ASP A 319 2.06 -10.93 3.43
C ASP A 319 3.52 -11.41 3.37
N SER A 320 4.28 -11.29 4.46
CA SER A 320 5.69 -11.73 4.51
C SER A 320 5.77 -13.22 4.87
N GLY A 321 5.94 -14.05 3.85
CA GLY A 321 6.07 -15.50 3.91
C GLY A 321 7.51 -15.96 3.65
N ASN A 322 7.74 -16.58 2.49
CA ASN A 322 9.06 -16.99 1.98
C ASN A 322 9.92 -15.76 1.65
N ASP A 323 11.24 -15.95 1.58
CA ASP A 323 12.15 -14.88 1.18
C ASP A 323 11.75 -14.32 -0.20
N LEU A 324 11.83 -13.00 -0.37
CA LEU A 324 11.54 -12.35 -1.64
C LEU A 324 12.49 -12.76 -2.75
N LEU A 325 13.70 -13.22 -2.42
CA LEU A 325 14.65 -13.81 -3.36
C LEU A 325 14.21 -15.19 -3.88
N GLU A 326 13.45 -15.93 -3.07
CA GLU A 326 12.97 -17.28 -3.39
C GLU A 326 11.50 -17.30 -3.88
N SER A 327 10.79 -16.19 -3.69
CA SER A 327 9.42 -15.95 -4.11
C SER A 327 9.34 -15.55 -5.59
N ILE A 328 8.11 -15.35 -6.09
CA ILE A 328 7.85 -14.82 -7.44
C ILE A 328 8.67 -13.56 -7.71
N ARG A 329 9.31 -13.51 -8.89
CA ARG A 329 10.09 -12.35 -9.34
C ARG A 329 9.24 -11.07 -9.41
N GLY A 330 9.81 -9.99 -8.91
CA GLY A 330 9.25 -8.64 -9.02
C GLY A 330 10.34 -7.56 -9.12
N PRO A 331 9.96 -6.27 -9.22
CA PRO A 331 10.88 -5.16 -9.48
C PRO A 331 11.83 -4.82 -8.32
N TRP A 332 11.69 -5.51 -7.18
CA TRP A 332 12.60 -5.38 -6.05
C TRP A 332 13.90 -6.16 -6.23
N LEU A 333 14.05 -6.99 -7.27
CA LEU A 333 15.27 -7.72 -7.59
C LEU A 333 15.92 -7.15 -8.85
N ASP A 334 17.25 -6.98 -8.84
CA ASP A 334 18.01 -6.62 -10.04
C ASP A 334 18.11 -7.82 -10.99
N GLU A 335 18.36 -7.60 -12.28
CA GLU A 335 18.47 -8.71 -13.26
C GLU A 335 19.59 -9.68 -12.89
N ASP A 336 20.66 -9.16 -12.28
CA ASP A 336 21.84 -9.92 -11.86
C ASP A 336 21.64 -10.67 -10.53
N ASP A 337 20.58 -10.39 -9.76
CA ASP A 337 20.35 -11.01 -8.44
C ASP A 337 19.99 -12.50 -8.52
N HIS A 338 19.72 -13.02 -9.73
CA HIS A 338 19.45 -14.44 -10.01
C HIS A 338 20.50 -15.11 -10.91
N VAL A 339 21.58 -14.42 -11.30
CA VAL A 339 22.59 -14.96 -12.20
C VAL A 339 23.65 -15.74 -11.39
N ASP A 340 23.65 -17.07 -11.54
CA ASP A 340 24.71 -17.96 -11.07
C ASP A 340 26.07 -17.51 -11.66
N PRO A 341 27.11 -17.36 -10.82
CA PRO A 341 27.55 -18.39 -9.88
C PRO A 341 27.38 -18.04 -8.39
N PRO A 342 27.39 -19.07 -7.52
CA PRO A 342 27.32 -18.91 -6.07
C PRO A 342 28.54 -18.12 -5.56
N GLY A 343 28.29 -16.96 -4.96
CA GLY A 343 29.30 -16.09 -4.38
C GLY A 343 29.21 -14.62 -4.80
N THR A 344 28.40 -14.29 -5.82
CA THR A 344 28.13 -12.89 -6.15
C THR A 344 27.16 -12.31 -5.11
N ARG A 345 27.59 -11.26 -4.40
CA ARG A 345 26.77 -10.58 -3.39
C ARG A 345 25.51 -10.04 -4.05
N CYS A 346 24.32 -10.37 -3.52
CA CYS A 346 23.06 -9.77 -3.95
C CYS A 346 23.22 -8.24 -3.98
N LYS A 347 22.93 -7.63 -5.14
CA LYS A 347 23.03 -6.18 -5.35
C LYS A 347 21.91 -5.45 -4.63
N THR A 348 20.80 -6.15 -4.39
CA THR A 348 19.70 -5.69 -3.57
C THR A 348 19.91 -6.06 -2.10
N ASN A 349 19.66 -5.11 -1.20
CA ASN A 349 19.67 -5.35 0.23
C ASN A 349 18.41 -4.77 0.90
N PHE A 350 17.71 -5.58 1.70
CA PHE A 350 16.57 -5.10 2.50
C PHE A 350 17.06 -4.57 3.84
N LEU A 351 16.74 -3.32 4.14
CA LEU A 351 17.12 -2.69 5.41
C LEU A 351 16.25 -3.25 6.55
N PRO A 352 16.83 -3.50 7.73
CA PRO A 352 16.10 -4.04 8.86
C PRO A 352 15.15 -3.01 9.48
N THR A 353 13.95 -3.46 9.86
CA THR A 353 13.01 -2.66 10.64
C THR A 353 13.50 -2.54 12.08
N ILE A 354 13.98 -1.37 12.46
CA ILE A 354 14.53 -1.12 13.80
C ILE A 354 13.40 -0.73 14.75
N ARG A 355 13.17 -1.57 15.76
CA ARG A 355 12.23 -1.30 16.85
C ARG A 355 13.00 -0.90 18.10
N HIS A 356 12.77 0.31 18.59
CA HIS A 356 13.33 0.74 19.87
C HIS A 356 12.47 0.20 21.02
N ARG A 357 13.11 -0.50 21.96
CA ARG A 357 12.50 -0.86 23.23
C ARG A 357 13.34 -0.40 24.38
N ALA A 358 12.70 0.28 25.33
CA ALA A 358 13.37 0.86 26.48
C ALA A 358 14.18 -0.20 27.23
N LYS A 359 15.49 0.07 27.38
CA LYS A 359 16.45 -0.76 28.09
C LYS A 359 16.59 -2.19 27.53
N LEU A 360 16.21 -2.45 26.27
CA LEU A 360 16.27 -3.79 25.68
C LEU A 360 17.67 -4.41 25.76
N ALA A 361 18.70 -3.64 25.38
CA ALA A 361 20.10 -4.06 25.46
C ALA A 361 20.55 -4.38 26.91
N LEU A 362 19.94 -3.74 27.90
CA LEU A 362 20.25 -3.92 29.33
C LEU A 362 19.48 -5.09 29.96
N LYS A 363 18.44 -5.58 29.30
CA LYS A 363 17.60 -6.71 29.78
C LYS A 363 18.17 -8.07 29.38
N SER A 364 19.12 -8.13 28.45
CA SER A 364 19.75 -9.39 28.04
C SER A 364 20.69 -9.89 29.13
N LYS A 365 20.30 -10.99 29.82
CA LYS A 365 21.11 -11.61 30.89
C LYS A 365 22.15 -12.61 30.38
N LYS A 366 22.16 -12.92 29.07
CA LYS A 366 23.11 -13.84 28.43
C LYS A 366 23.59 -13.24 27.11
N TYR A 367 24.87 -12.87 27.07
CA TYR A 367 25.59 -12.48 25.85
C TYR A 367 26.18 -13.71 25.14
N ILE A 368 25.43 -14.81 25.09
CA ILE A 368 25.82 -15.93 24.25
C ILE A 368 25.36 -15.54 22.86
N PHE A 369 26.29 -15.05 22.05
CA PHE A 369 26.08 -15.02 20.61
C PHE A 369 25.75 -16.45 20.22
N PRO A 370 24.60 -16.70 19.55
CA PRO A 370 24.40 -17.96 18.87
C PRO A 370 25.67 -18.24 18.06
N HIS A 371 26.17 -19.47 18.07
CA HIS A 371 27.17 -19.88 17.08
C HIS A 371 26.67 -19.35 15.74
N GLU A 372 27.50 -18.60 15.01
CA GLU A 372 27.16 -18.05 13.69
C GLU A 372 26.43 -19.14 12.91
N GLU A 373 25.11 -19.06 12.85
CA GLU A 373 24.39 -19.63 11.73
C GLU A 373 24.91 -18.76 10.60
N GLN A 374 25.94 -19.26 9.92
CA GLN A 374 26.41 -18.72 8.66
C GLN A 374 25.19 -18.77 7.75
N GLY A 375 24.36 -17.73 7.78
CA GLY A 375 23.36 -17.48 6.77
C GLY A 375 24.09 -17.59 5.45
N LYS A 376 23.51 -18.31 4.50
CA LYS A 376 24.18 -18.46 3.20
C LYS A 376 24.47 -17.05 2.69
N SER A 377 25.68 -16.83 2.19
CA SER A 377 26.05 -15.58 1.53
C SER A 377 24.97 -15.20 0.50
N GLY A 378 24.16 -14.17 0.79
CA GLY A 378 23.07 -13.73 -0.08
C GLY A 378 21.68 -13.62 0.58
N GLU A 379 21.48 -14.13 1.79
CA GLU A 379 20.19 -14.03 2.50
C GLU A 379 20.06 -12.68 3.22
N ALA A 380 19.15 -11.82 2.78
CA ALA A 380 18.72 -10.63 3.52
C ALA A 380 17.21 -10.72 3.82
N PRO A 381 16.78 -11.70 4.63
CA PRO A 381 15.36 -11.94 4.85
C PRO A 381 14.71 -10.72 5.49
N GLN A 382 13.52 -10.37 5.04
CA GLN A 382 12.76 -9.28 5.63
C GLN A 382 12.56 -9.53 7.13
N VAL A 383 12.87 -8.54 7.98
CA VAL A 383 12.65 -8.62 9.43
C VAL A 383 11.19 -8.93 9.79
N ALA A 384 10.25 -8.57 8.90
CA ALA A 384 8.84 -8.92 8.99
C ALA A 384 8.61 -10.43 9.22
N SER A 385 9.37 -11.28 8.53
CA SER A 385 9.28 -12.76 8.67
C SER A 385 9.61 -13.25 10.09
N LEU A 386 10.35 -12.48 10.87
CA LEU A 386 10.70 -12.82 12.26
C LEU A 386 9.56 -12.50 13.23
N LEU A 387 8.64 -11.59 12.87
CA LEU A 387 7.53 -11.20 13.73
C LEU A 387 6.65 -12.40 14.08
N ARG A 388 6.35 -13.27 13.11
CA ARG A 388 5.59 -14.50 13.33
C ARG A 388 6.31 -15.53 14.19
N ARG A 389 7.66 -15.52 14.23
CA ARG A 389 8.46 -16.45 15.05
C ARG A 389 8.60 -15.97 16.49
N ASP A 390 8.71 -14.66 16.65
CA ASP A 390 8.99 -14.00 17.92
C ASP A 390 7.75 -13.36 18.56
N TYR A 391 6.57 -13.55 17.96
CA TYR A 391 5.30 -12.99 18.42
C TYR A 391 5.04 -13.24 19.91
N GLY A 392 4.56 -12.22 20.61
CA GLY A 392 4.15 -12.26 22.01
C GLY A 392 5.30 -12.35 23.01
N LYS A 393 6.57 -12.24 22.58
CA LYS A 393 7.73 -12.32 23.50
C LYS A 393 7.79 -11.13 24.48
N SER A 394 7.15 -10.02 24.14
CA SER A 394 7.16 -8.80 24.97
C SER A 394 5.84 -8.44 25.61
N LEU A 395 4.79 -9.19 25.31
CA LEU A 395 3.46 -8.92 25.81
C LEU A 395 3.23 -9.66 27.14
N ASP A 396 2.40 -9.07 27.98
CA ASP A 396 1.92 -9.72 29.20
C ASP A 396 0.88 -10.78 28.86
N TRP A 397 1.21 -12.04 29.12
CA TRP A 397 0.37 -13.17 28.76
C TRP A 397 -1.02 -13.16 29.41
N ALA A 398 -1.11 -12.69 30.65
CA ALA A 398 -2.37 -12.65 31.38
C ALA A 398 -3.31 -11.63 30.74
N THR A 399 -2.79 -10.48 30.31
CA THR A 399 -3.54 -9.48 29.55
C THR A 399 -3.88 -9.99 28.14
N MET A 400 -2.92 -10.55 27.40
CA MET A 400 -3.13 -11.05 26.02
C MET A 400 -4.29 -12.04 25.91
N LYS A 401 -4.44 -12.94 26.89
CA LYS A 401 -5.51 -13.95 26.87
C LYS A 401 -6.90 -13.31 26.91
N LEU A 402 -7.03 -12.23 27.67
CA LEU A 402 -8.32 -11.60 27.97
C LEU A 402 -8.68 -10.50 26.97
N ASP A 403 -7.69 -9.79 26.44
CA ASP A 403 -7.89 -8.65 25.55
C ASP A 403 -7.24 -8.90 24.18
N PRO A 404 -8.03 -9.17 23.11
CA PRO A 404 -7.50 -9.40 21.78
C PRO A 404 -6.78 -8.17 21.22
N PHE A 405 -7.25 -6.95 21.51
CA PHE A 405 -6.61 -5.74 21.01
C PHE A 405 -5.19 -5.61 21.57
N TYR A 406 -4.99 -5.91 22.85
CA TYR A 406 -3.68 -6.02 23.48
C TYR A 406 -2.83 -7.14 22.85
N ALA A 407 -3.42 -8.29 22.54
CA ALA A 407 -2.71 -9.36 21.84
C ALA A 407 -2.16 -8.90 20.47
N LEU A 408 -2.84 -7.98 19.78
CA LEU A 408 -2.38 -7.45 18.49
C LEU A 408 -1.32 -6.34 18.61
N HIS A 409 -0.95 -5.93 19.84
CA HIS A 409 -0.09 -4.76 20.06
C HIS A 409 1.25 -4.84 19.32
N GLU A 410 1.93 -5.99 19.30
CA GLU A 410 3.21 -6.14 18.59
C GLU A 410 3.09 -5.97 17.06
N LEU A 411 1.90 -6.24 16.47
CA LEU A 411 1.65 -6.04 15.04
C LEU A 411 1.53 -4.55 14.71
N PHE A 412 0.79 -3.81 15.54
CA PHE A 412 0.71 -2.34 15.45
C PHE A 412 2.06 -1.67 15.70
N GLU A 413 2.81 -2.11 16.72
CA GLU A 413 4.16 -1.60 17.02
C GLU A 413 5.10 -1.81 15.83
N TYR A 414 5.05 -2.98 15.19
CA TYR A 414 5.87 -3.26 14.00
C TYR A 414 5.49 -2.37 12.81
N SER A 415 4.18 -2.26 12.52
CA SER A 415 3.67 -1.36 11.47
C SER A 415 4.12 0.09 11.72
N ALA A 416 3.94 0.61 12.94
CA ALA A 416 4.35 1.95 13.32
C ALA A 416 5.86 2.19 13.18
N ALA A 417 6.69 1.23 13.60
CA ALA A 417 8.14 1.34 13.46
C ALA A 417 8.59 1.39 11.99
N SER A 418 7.98 0.56 11.14
CA SER A 418 8.27 0.56 9.70
C SER A 418 7.84 1.87 9.01
N GLU A 419 6.68 2.40 9.40
CA GLU A 419 6.19 3.70 8.92
C GLU A 419 7.11 4.84 9.35
N LEU A 420 7.56 4.84 10.60
CA LEU A 420 8.47 5.87 11.10
C LEU A 420 9.78 5.90 10.31
N GLN A 421 10.38 4.74 10.05
CA GLN A 421 11.60 4.64 9.27
C GLN A 421 11.40 5.13 7.83
N PHE A 422 10.29 4.79 7.21
CA PHE A 422 9.92 5.30 5.90
C PHE A 422 9.79 6.83 5.90
N LEU A 423 9.04 7.41 6.84
CA LEU A 423 8.87 8.86 6.93
C LEU A 423 10.20 9.59 7.22
N ASN A 424 11.10 8.98 7.99
CA ASN A 424 12.46 9.52 8.21
C ASN A 424 13.28 9.50 6.91
N LEU A 425 13.18 8.44 6.11
CA LEU A 425 13.84 8.35 4.81
C LEU A 425 13.34 9.45 3.86
N VAL A 426 12.01 9.62 3.77
CA VAL A 426 11.40 10.67 2.96
C VAL A 426 11.80 12.05 3.44
N GLU A 427 11.82 12.29 4.75
CA GLU A 427 12.26 13.56 5.34
C GLU A 427 13.70 13.92 4.94
N ASN A 428 14.62 12.94 5.02
CA ASN A 428 16.02 13.13 4.63
C ASN A 428 16.15 13.45 3.14
N LYS A 429 15.44 12.72 2.27
CA LYS A 429 15.43 12.96 0.82
C LYS A 429 14.84 14.32 0.47
N LEU A 430 13.71 14.67 1.09
CA LEU A 430 13.09 15.97 0.91
C LEU A 430 14.01 17.09 1.39
N ALA A 431 14.78 16.89 2.46
CA ALA A 431 15.76 17.85 2.93
C ALA A 431 16.89 18.09 1.92
N SER A 432 17.40 17.06 1.26
CA SER A 432 18.38 17.23 0.18
C SER A 432 17.80 17.95 -1.04
N GLU A 433 16.55 17.66 -1.43
CA GLU A 433 15.92 18.25 -2.62
C GLU A 433 15.42 19.69 -2.40
N THR A 434 15.09 20.07 -1.15
CA THR A 434 14.53 21.39 -0.83
C THR A 434 15.53 22.34 -0.19
N ASN A 435 16.84 22.01 -0.25
CA ASN A 435 17.88 22.93 0.21
C ASN A 435 17.87 24.21 -0.63
N TYR A 436 18.15 25.36 0.01
CA TYR A 436 18.15 26.68 -0.62
C TYR A 436 19.04 26.74 -1.87
N GLU A 437 20.22 26.13 -1.82
CA GLU A 437 21.14 26.05 -2.95
C GLU A 437 20.58 25.22 -4.12
N ALA A 438 19.90 24.12 -3.81
CA ALA A 438 19.24 23.28 -4.82
C ALA A 438 18.08 24.03 -5.52
N LEU A 439 17.31 24.82 -4.76
CA LEU A 439 16.22 25.63 -5.30
C LEU A 439 16.69 26.79 -6.19
N LEU A 440 17.93 27.28 -6.00
CA LEU A 440 18.55 28.29 -6.85
C LEU A 440 19.23 27.69 -8.08
N ALA A 441 19.79 26.49 -7.95
CA ALA A 441 20.30 25.69 -9.06
C ALA A 441 19.12 25.09 -9.83
N THR A 442 18.43 25.92 -10.62
CA THR A 442 17.25 25.64 -11.48
C THR A 442 17.28 24.31 -12.26
N GLU A 443 18.44 23.64 -12.36
CA GLU A 443 18.66 22.34 -13.02
C GLU A 443 18.51 21.11 -12.11
N THR A 444 18.44 21.26 -10.77
CA THR A 444 18.66 20.13 -9.84
C THR A 444 17.44 19.57 -9.13
N VAL A 445 16.34 20.34 -8.99
CA VAL A 445 15.14 19.87 -8.27
C VAL A 445 14.05 19.49 -9.26
N SER A 446 13.81 18.18 -9.37
CA SER A 446 12.74 17.68 -10.23
C SER A 446 11.37 17.85 -9.57
N LEU A 447 10.52 18.68 -10.17
CA LEU A 447 9.10 18.76 -9.81
C LEU A 447 8.43 17.38 -9.83
N SER A 448 8.88 16.47 -10.71
CA SER A 448 8.36 15.09 -10.76
C SER A 448 8.64 14.31 -9.47
N ASN A 449 9.78 14.51 -8.81
CA ASN A 449 10.11 13.84 -7.54
C ASN A 449 9.21 14.32 -6.40
N LEU A 450 8.97 15.63 -6.33
CA LEU A 450 8.10 16.20 -5.31
C LEU A 450 6.65 15.77 -5.49
N LEU A 451 6.15 15.73 -6.73
CA LEU A 451 4.81 15.23 -7.05
C LEU A 451 4.66 13.76 -6.68
N TYR A 452 5.63 12.93 -7.10
CA TYR A 452 5.64 11.50 -6.80
C TYR A 452 5.66 11.25 -5.28
N THR A 453 6.52 11.98 -4.54
CA THR A 453 6.61 11.87 -3.08
C THR A 453 5.33 12.36 -2.40
N LEU A 454 4.71 13.43 -2.89
CA LEU A 454 3.44 13.95 -2.35
C LEU A 454 2.33 12.91 -2.46
N GLU A 455 2.18 12.25 -3.62
CA GLU A 455 1.14 11.23 -3.84
C GLU A 455 1.28 10.09 -2.82
N ILE A 456 2.51 9.63 -2.60
CA ILE A 456 2.82 8.60 -1.62
C ILE A 456 2.45 9.11 -0.21
N LEU A 457 2.96 10.27 0.22
CA LEU A 457 2.69 10.82 1.55
C LEU A 457 1.19 11.01 1.84
N GLN A 458 0.41 11.47 0.85
CA GLN A 458 -1.03 11.60 0.99
C GLN A 458 -1.73 10.24 1.17
N ALA A 459 -1.30 9.20 0.43
CA ALA A 459 -1.82 7.85 0.60
C ALA A 459 -1.51 7.29 2.01
N HIS A 460 -0.28 7.48 2.50
CA HIS A 460 0.11 7.11 3.86
C HIS A 460 -0.70 7.87 4.93
N SER A 461 -0.86 9.18 4.78
CA SER A 461 -1.61 10.01 5.72
C SER A 461 -3.08 9.58 5.85
N ARG A 462 -3.73 9.18 4.76
CA ARG A 462 -5.11 8.66 4.79
C ARG A 462 -5.19 7.32 5.54
N ARG A 463 -4.31 6.37 5.25
CA ARG A 463 -4.27 5.06 5.94
C ARG A 463 -3.98 5.18 7.43
N LEU A 464 -3.10 6.10 7.82
CA LEU A 464 -2.82 6.38 9.23
C LEU A 464 -4.05 6.94 9.94
N ALA A 465 -4.84 7.80 9.29
CA ALA A 465 -6.10 8.28 9.82
C ALA A 465 -7.10 7.15 10.09
N GLU A 466 -7.25 6.23 9.13
CA GLU A 466 -8.12 5.06 9.27
C GLU A 466 -7.66 4.15 10.42
N THR A 467 -6.36 3.91 10.53
CA THR A 467 -5.77 3.09 11.60
C THR A 467 -5.98 3.73 12.98
N ILE A 468 -5.87 5.06 13.09
CA ILE A 468 -6.17 5.80 14.32
C ILE A 468 -7.61 5.57 14.77
N GLU A 469 -8.58 5.59 13.86
CA GLU A 469 -9.98 5.31 14.21
C GLU A 469 -10.15 3.87 14.72
N LYS A 470 -9.49 2.89 14.10
CA LYS A 470 -9.52 1.50 14.59
C LYS A 470 -8.90 1.36 15.98
N ILE A 471 -7.80 2.08 16.27
CA ILE A 471 -7.16 2.07 17.58
C ILE A 471 -8.06 2.72 18.65
N LYS A 472 -8.78 3.80 18.32
CA LYS A 472 -9.72 4.44 19.24
C LYS A 472 -10.85 3.49 19.67
N CYS A 473 -11.38 2.74 18.72
CA CYS A 473 -12.47 1.79 18.99
C CYS A 473 -12.00 0.57 19.79
N ARG A 474 -10.71 0.19 19.71
CA ARG A 474 -10.14 -1.01 20.36
C ARG A 474 -10.90 -2.31 20.04
N GLY A 475 -11.46 -2.37 18.83
CA GLY A 475 -12.34 -3.45 18.41
C GLY A 475 -13.82 -3.08 18.41
N SER A 476 -14.67 -4.09 18.42
CA SER A 476 -16.13 -3.95 18.50
C SER A 476 -16.61 -4.13 19.95
N ALA A 477 -17.87 -3.78 20.22
CA ALA A 477 -18.46 -4.01 21.54
C ALA A 477 -18.50 -5.50 21.95
N GLN A 478 -18.30 -6.42 20.99
CA GLN A 478 -18.24 -7.86 21.24
C GLN A 478 -16.83 -8.35 21.60
N TRP A 479 -15.80 -7.50 21.44
CA TRP A 479 -14.44 -7.88 21.77
C TRP A 479 -14.32 -8.11 23.27
N PRO A 480 -13.72 -9.24 23.69
CA PRO A 480 -13.44 -9.48 25.09
C PRO A 480 -12.48 -8.41 25.61
N HIS A 481 -12.81 -7.84 26.75
CA HIS A 481 -11.95 -6.90 27.46
C HIS A 481 -11.59 -7.48 28.82
N THR A 482 -10.42 -7.09 29.30
CA THR A 482 -10.02 -7.35 30.69
C THR A 482 -11.07 -6.76 31.66
N PRO A 483 -11.34 -7.42 32.80
CA PRO A 483 -12.27 -6.91 33.79
C PRO A 483 -11.90 -5.50 34.27
N GLU A 484 -12.91 -4.66 34.47
CA GLU A 484 -12.73 -3.28 34.91
C GLU A 484 -12.01 -3.19 36.27
N ASN A 485 -11.21 -2.14 36.45
CA ASN A 485 -10.41 -1.83 37.64
C ASN A 485 -9.35 -2.87 37.98
N THR A 486 -8.89 -3.65 36.99
CA THR A 486 -7.77 -4.60 37.18
C THR A 486 -6.45 -4.03 36.65
N GLU A 487 -5.33 -4.47 37.22
CA GLU A 487 -3.99 -4.15 36.69
C GLU A 487 -3.83 -4.61 35.22
N LEU A 488 -4.54 -5.66 34.81
CA LEU A 488 -4.54 -6.15 33.43
C LEU A 488 -5.21 -5.15 32.48
N GLU A 489 -6.32 -4.56 32.90
CA GLU A 489 -7.01 -3.51 32.14
C GLU A 489 -6.19 -2.24 32.04
N LYS A 490 -5.54 -1.85 33.13
CA LYS A 490 -4.60 -0.72 33.11
C LYS A 490 -3.49 -0.95 32.08
N LYS A 491 -2.87 -2.13 32.06
CA LYS A 491 -1.86 -2.49 31.05
C LYS A 491 -2.42 -2.48 29.62
N ALA A 492 -3.61 -3.03 29.40
CA ALA A 492 -4.25 -3.04 28.08
C ALA A 492 -4.53 -1.61 27.58
N ARG A 493 -5.06 -0.77 28.47
CA ARG A 493 -5.37 0.64 28.20
C ARG A 493 -4.10 1.45 27.92
N GLU A 494 -3.07 1.31 28.75
CA GLU A 494 -1.78 1.97 28.54
C GLU A 494 -1.16 1.59 27.20
N ALA A 495 -1.18 0.31 26.83
CA ALA A 495 -0.67 -0.17 25.56
C ALA A 495 -1.44 0.41 24.35
N ALA A 496 -2.77 0.48 24.44
CA ALA A 496 -3.60 1.11 23.42
C ALA A 496 -3.34 2.63 23.31
N ASP A 497 -3.16 3.32 24.43
CA ASP A 497 -2.85 4.76 24.46
C ASP A 497 -1.46 5.07 23.89
N VAL A 498 -0.49 4.16 24.09
CA VAL A 498 0.82 4.21 23.43
C VAL A 498 0.65 4.14 21.91
N LEU A 499 -0.06 3.14 21.40
CA LEU A 499 -0.31 3.02 19.95
C LEU A 499 -1.04 4.25 19.41
N LEU A 500 -2.06 4.74 20.10
CA LEU A 500 -2.80 5.92 19.66
C LEU A 500 -1.91 7.17 19.56
N ARG A 501 -1.01 7.36 20.52
CA ARG A 501 -0.03 8.46 20.49
C ARG A 501 0.95 8.30 19.34
N ASP A 502 1.48 7.10 19.13
CA ASP A 502 2.47 6.83 18.09
C ASP A 502 1.87 7.03 16.69
N PHE A 503 0.67 6.49 16.44
CA PHE A 503 -0.01 6.66 15.15
C PHE A 503 -0.45 8.11 14.89
N LYS A 504 -0.89 8.86 15.92
CA LYS A 504 -1.14 10.31 15.79
C LYS A 504 0.13 11.08 15.43
N PHE A 505 1.26 10.73 16.04
CA PHE A 505 2.55 11.32 15.70
C PHE A 505 2.94 11.02 14.25
N LEU A 506 2.78 9.77 13.79
CA LEU A 506 3.05 9.38 12.41
C LEU A 506 2.15 10.12 11.42
N GLN A 507 0.85 10.24 11.70
CA GLN A 507 -0.09 10.97 10.86
C GLN A 507 0.31 12.45 10.74
N ALA A 508 0.63 13.09 11.86
CA ALA A 508 1.08 14.48 11.88
C ALA A 508 2.40 14.64 11.09
N LYS A 509 3.35 13.72 11.24
CA LYS A 509 4.61 13.73 10.49
C LYS A 509 4.39 13.58 8.99
N ALA A 510 3.60 12.61 8.55
CA ALA A 510 3.26 12.42 7.14
C ALA A 510 2.57 13.65 6.54
N HIS A 511 1.61 14.24 7.28
CA HIS A 511 0.92 15.46 6.87
C HIS A 511 1.86 16.66 6.73
N ASN A 512 2.76 16.88 7.69
CA ASN A 512 3.74 17.96 7.64
C ASN A 512 4.73 17.80 6.47
N LEU A 513 5.17 16.57 6.18
CA LEU A 513 6.02 16.30 5.02
C LEU A 513 5.27 16.57 3.71
N ALA A 514 4.00 16.18 3.60
CA ALA A 514 3.16 16.47 2.43
C ALA A 514 3.02 17.98 2.21
N GLN A 515 2.71 18.75 3.26
CA GLN A 515 2.64 20.21 3.19
C GLN A 515 3.98 20.85 2.77
N ARG A 516 5.11 20.30 3.24
CA ARG A 516 6.43 20.77 2.84
C ARG A 516 6.71 20.51 1.36
N CYS A 517 6.32 19.35 0.83
CA CYS A 517 6.37 19.08 -0.61
C CYS A 517 5.56 20.10 -1.41
N GLU A 518 4.29 20.35 -1.03
CA GLU A 518 3.40 21.31 -1.70
C GLU A 518 3.97 22.73 -1.73
N ARG A 519 4.50 23.21 -0.60
CA ARG A 519 5.15 24.52 -0.51
C ARG A 519 6.38 24.59 -1.41
N SER A 520 7.19 23.53 -1.43
CA SER A 520 8.41 23.48 -2.25
C SER A 520 8.09 23.48 -3.74
N MET A 521 7.05 22.75 -4.16
CA MET A 521 6.55 22.78 -5.54
C MET A 521 6.09 24.17 -5.95
N THR A 522 5.37 24.87 -5.07
CA THR A 522 4.93 26.25 -5.31
C THR A 522 6.12 27.19 -5.53
N VAL A 523 7.17 27.07 -4.70
CA VAL A 523 8.40 27.87 -4.85
C VAL A 523 9.09 27.58 -6.18
N ILE A 524 9.21 26.30 -6.57
CA ILE A 524 9.85 25.89 -7.83
C ILE A 524 9.07 26.42 -9.04
N MET A 525 7.74 26.29 -9.05
CA MET A 525 6.90 26.80 -10.14
C MET A 525 7.02 28.33 -10.26
N ASN A 526 6.98 29.05 -9.14
CA ASN A 526 7.14 30.50 -9.15
C ASN A 526 8.52 30.92 -9.68
N ASN A 527 9.58 30.23 -9.27
CA ASN A 527 10.94 30.48 -9.76
C ASN A 527 11.07 30.19 -11.27
N ALA A 528 10.47 29.10 -11.76
CA ALA A 528 10.45 28.75 -13.18
C ALA A 528 9.73 29.82 -14.02
N ASN A 529 8.56 30.29 -13.56
CA ASN A 529 7.81 31.36 -14.22
C ASN A 529 8.61 32.68 -14.26
N ILE A 530 9.32 33.02 -13.18
CA ILE A 530 10.20 34.20 -13.14
C ILE A 530 11.36 34.03 -14.12
N ALA A 531 11.97 32.84 -14.20
CA ALA A 531 13.07 32.57 -15.11
C ALA A 531 12.64 32.64 -16.58
N GLU A 532 11.47 32.07 -16.91
CA GLU A 532 10.88 32.18 -18.25
C GLU A 532 10.56 33.64 -18.62
N SER A 533 9.98 34.40 -17.69
CA SER A 533 9.74 35.83 -17.88
C SER A 533 11.02 36.61 -18.17
N LYS A 534 12.11 36.35 -17.42
CA LYS A 534 13.42 36.96 -17.69
C LYS A 534 13.94 36.59 -19.09
N ARG A 535 13.84 35.32 -19.50
CA ARG A 535 14.24 34.87 -20.83
C ARG A 535 13.42 35.56 -21.93
N ALA A 536 12.11 35.71 -21.75
CA ALA A 536 11.23 36.41 -22.68
C ALA A 536 11.60 37.90 -22.79
N ILE A 537 11.93 38.56 -21.67
CA ILE A 537 12.41 39.95 -21.66
C ILE A 537 13.73 40.08 -22.41
N GLU A 538 14.67 39.15 -22.20
CA GLU A 538 15.95 39.14 -22.91
C GLU A 538 15.77 38.91 -24.42
N GLN A 539 14.88 38.00 -24.81
CA GLN A 539 14.50 37.76 -26.20
C GLN A 539 13.87 39.02 -26.81
N ALA A 540 12.92 39.66 -26.11
CA ALA A 540 12.31 40.92 -26.55
C ALA A 540 13.36 42.03 -26.72
N LYS A 541 14.35 42.12 -25.84
CA LYS A 541 15.48 43.05 -25.97
C LYS A 541 16.35 42.75 -27.19
N ARG A 542 16.61 41.47 -27.50
CA ARG A 542 17.35 41.06 -28.71
C ARG A 542 16.57 41.42 -29.97
N VAL A 543 15.27 41.13 -30.01
CA VAL A 543 14.39 41.53 -31.12
C VAL A 543 14.36 43.05 -31.25
N GLY A 544 14.25 43.79 -30.14
CA GLY A 544 14.29 45.26 -30.13
C GLY A 544 15.59 45.84 -30.70
N LYS A 545 16.74 45.22 -30.43
CA LYS A 545 18.02 45.62 -31.05
C LYS A 545 18.05 45.33 -32.54
N LEU A 546 17.49 44.21 -32.98
CA LEU A 546 17.43 43.84 -34.40
C LEU A 546 16.50 44.78 -35.19
N THR A 547 15.33 45.09 -34.64
CA THR A 547 14.39 46.04 -35.27
C THR A 547 15.02 47.42 -35.35
N MET A 548 15.68 47.89 -34.29
CA MET A 548 16.44 49.14 -34.31
C MET A 548 17.45 49.16 -35.47
N LEU A 549 18.21 48.09 -35.68
CA LEU A 549 19.17 47.99 -36.79
C LEU A 549 18.46 48.07 -38.16
N ALA A 550 17.32 47.40 -38.32
CA ALA A 550 16.55 47.43 -39.56
C ALA A 550 16.05 48.84 -39.91
N PHE A 551 15.63 49.64 -38.93
CA PHE A 551 15.22 51.04 -39.14
C PHE A 551 16.37 51.93 -39.65
N PHE A 552 17.64 51.56 -39.43
CA PHE A 552 18.79 52.25 -40.03
C PHE A 552 19.14 51.71 -41.42
N TYR A 553 19.21 50.39 -41.58
CA TYR A 553 19.74 49.79 -42.81
C TYR A 553 18.74 49.79 -43.96
N VAL A 554 17.43 49.60 -43.69
CA VAL A 554 16.43 49.49 -44.76
C VAL A 554 16.30 50.78 -45.57
N PRO A 555 16.12 51.98 -44.96
CA PRO A 555 16.01 53.22 -45.73
C PRO A 555 17.33 53.58 -46.42
N LEU A 556 18.47 53.36 -45.77
CA LEU A 556 19.79 53.61 -46.33
C LEU A 556 20.08 52.71 -47.54
N SER A 557 19.73 51.43 -47.46
CA SER A 557 19.88 50.48 -48.56
C SER A 557 18.94 50.81 -49.71
N PHE A 558 17.72 51.27 -49.41
CA PHE A 558 16.77 51.70 -50.43
C PHE A 558 17.29 52.91 -51.22
N THR A 559 17.78 53.96 -50.55
CA THR A 559 18.33 55.12 -51.26
C THR A 559 19.60 54.78 -52.01
N ALA A 560 20.51 53.99 -51.42
CA ALA A 560 21.71 53.52 -52.11
C ALA A 560 21.37 52.70 -53.37
N SER A 561 20.39 51.80 -53.29
CA SER A 561 19.93 51.03 -54.45
C SER A 561 19.27 51.91 -55.50
N PHE A 562 18.41 52.86 -55.10
CA PHE A 562 17.71 53.75 -56.02
C PHE A 562 18.67 54.63 -56.84
N PHE A 563 19.70 55.19 -56.19
CA PHE A 563 20.73 55.99 -56.86
C PHE A 563 21.86 55.15 -57.51
N GLY A 564 21.96 53.86 -57.18
CA GLY A 564 22.87 52.90 -57.82
C GLY A 564 22.31 52.30 -59.11
N MET A 565 21.04 52.54 -59.44
CA MET A 565 20.44 52.15 -60.71
C MET A 565 20.86 53.13 -61.82
N ASN A 566 21.33 52.59 -62.94
CA ASN A 566 21.75 53.38 -64.10
C ASN A 566 20.53 53.93 -64.85
N PHE A 567 20.08 55.14 -64.52
CA PHE A 567 19.10 55.87 -65.31
C PHE A 567 19.80 56.82 -66.29
N GLU A 568 19.44 56.76 -67.57
CA GLU A 568 19.99 57.64 -68.63
C GLU A 568 19.74 59.13 -68.34
N GLN A 569 18.69 59.47 -67.58
CA GLN A 569 18.37 60.84 -67.17
C GLN A 569 19.39 61.44 -66.19
N PHE A 570 20.14 60.63 -65.43
CA PHE A 570 21.18 61.12 -64.52
C PHE A 570 22.53 61.37 -65.21
N ALA A 571 22.76 60.77 -66.37
CA ALA A 571 24.00 60.92 -67.14
C ALA A 571 24.07 62.22 -67.98
N THR A 572 22.91 62.85 -68.25
CA THR A 572 22.80 63.90 -69.30
C THR A 572 22.53 65.31 -68.74
N GLY A 573 22.40 65.48 -67.42
CA GLY A 573 22.06 66.75 -66.78
C GLY A 573 23.26 67.45 -66.10
N PRO A 574 23.56 68.74 -66.39
CA PRO A 574 24.72 69.46 -65.82
C PRO A 574 24.63 69.82 -64.32
N TYR A 575 23.59 69.39 -63.59
CA TYR A 575 23.26 69.89 -62.25
C TYR A 575 23.06 68.82 -61.15
N LEU A 576 23.14 67.51 -61.47
CA LEU A 576 22.97 66.42 -60.50
C LEU A 576 24.32 65.92 -59.99
N GLY A 577 24.91 66.66 -59.05
CA GLY A 577 26.10 66.23 -58.33
C GLY A 577 25.80 65.15 -57.28
N ILE A 578 26.85 64.46 -56.82
CA ILE A 578 26.81 63.45 -55.73
C ILE A 578 26.08 63.97 -54.45
N TRP A 579 26.02 65.30 -54.29
CA TRP A 579 25.32 65.97 -53.19
C TRP A 579 23.82 65.64 -53.09
N VAL A 580 23.14 65.36 -54.21
CA VAL A 580 21.70 65.06 -54.22
C VAL A 580 21.38 63.77 -53.44
N TRP A 581 22.29 62.79 -53.46
CA TRP A 581 22.14 61.57 -52.67
C TRP A 581 22.07 61.87 -51.16
N PHE A 582 22.91 62.79 -50.66
CA PHE A 582 22.87 63.22 -49.25
C PHE A 582 21.59 63.99 -48.92
N VAL A 583 21.13 64.87 -49.82
CA VAL A 583 19.91 65.67 -49.65
C VAL A 583 18.65 64.79 -49.57
N VAL A 584 18.62 63.63 -50.25
CA VAL A 584 17.49 62.69 -50.19
C VAL A 584 17.64 61.67 -49.06
N THR A 585 18.85 61.16 -48.83
CA THR A 585 19.09 60.10 -47.83
C THR A 585 18.90 60.60 -46.40
N VAL A 586 19.35 61.83 -46.08
CA VAL A 586 19.24 62.36 -44.71
C VAL A 586 17.78 62.54 -44.26
N PRO A 587 16.88 63.19 -45.03
CA PRO A 587 15.46 63.28 -44.66
C PRO A 587 14.77 61.92 -44.56
N VAL A 588 15.06 60.98 -45.47
CA VAL A 588 14.48 59.63 -45.44
C VAL A 588 14.91 58.86 -44.18
N MET A 589 16.19 58.97 -43.79
CA MET A 589 16.70 58.39 -42.55
C MET A 589 16.08 59.04 -41.31
N LEU A 590 16.00 60.38 -41.27
CA LEU A 590 15.37 61.12 -40.16
C LEU A 590 13.90 60.77 -40.00
N LEU A 591 13.18 60.61 -41.12
CA LEU A 591 11.78 60.19 -41.13
C LEU A 591 11.63 58.76 -40.62
N SER A 592 12.50 57.84 -41.02
CA SER A 592 12.49 56.46 -40.50
C SER A 592 12.76 56.38 -38.99
N ILE A 593 13.72 57.18 -38.49
CA ILE A 593 14.00 57.29 -37.05
C ILE A 593 12.82 57.94 -36.31
N ALA A 594 12.21 58.98 -36.89
CA ALA A 594 11.02 59.61 -36.31
C ALA A 594 9.85 58.63 -36.22
N PHE A 595 9.63 57.78 -37.23
CA PHE A 595 8.64 56.70 -37.18
C PHE A 595 8.95 55.65 -36.12
N TYR A 596 10.22 55.30 -35.91
CA TYR A 596 10.62 54.36 -34.86
C TYR A 596 10.32 54.89 -33.44
N HIS A 597 10.57 56.17 -33.20
CA HIS A 597 10.28 56.82 -31.92
C HIS A 597 8.81 57.19 -31.73
N TRP A 598 7.99 57.09 -32.78
CA TRP A 598 6.56 57.36 -32.70
C TRP A 598 5.85 56.23 -31.94
N ASP A 599 5.43 56.52 -30.71
CA ASP A 599 4.67 55.60 -29.87
C ASP A 599 3.33 55.26 -30.53
N MET A 600 3.27 54.10 -31.20
CA MET A 600 2.12 53.59 -31.96
C MET A 600 0.83 53.57 -31.10
N SER A 601 0.96 53.44 -29.77
CA SER A 601 -0.17 53.45 -28.84
C SER A 601 -0.86 54.82 -28.73
N LYS A 602 -0.11 55.92 -28.85
CA LYS A 602 -0.66 57.28 -28.89
C LYS A 602 -1.34 57.58 -30.22
N ALA A 603 -0.80 57.04 -31.32
CA ALA A 603 -1.38 57.17 -32.66
C ALA A 603 -2.76 56.49 -32.77
N LEU A 604 -2.88 55.27 -32.24
CA LEU A 604 -4.15 54.52 -32.22
C LEU A 604 -5.21 55.17 -31.33
N ARG A 605 -4.82 55.72 -30.17
CA ARG A 605 -5.74 56.48 -29.31
C ARG A 605 -6.23 57.77 -29.97
N TYR A 606 -5.34 58.50 -30.65
CA TYR A 606 -5.73 59.68 -31.43
C TYR A 606 -6.66 59.32 -32.60
N GLY A 607 -6.38 58.23 -33.31
CA GLY A 607 -7.24 57.74 -34.38
C GLY A 607 -8.64 57.33 -33.88
N ALA A 608 -8.71 56.64 -32.73
CA ALA A 608 -9.97 56.27 -32.09
C ALA A 608 -10.77 57.49 -31.62
N GLU A 609 -10.11 58.52 -31.07
CA GLU A 609 -10.77 59.77 -30.70
C GLU A 609 -11.31 60.52 -31.92
N ILE A 610 -10.56 60.58 -33.02
CA ILE A 610 -11.01 61.23 -34.26
C ILE A 610 -12.20 60.48 -34.86
N LEU A 611 -12.18 59.14 -34.87
CA LEU A 611 -13.32 58.32 -35.30
C LEU A 611 -14.55 58.52 -34.39
N SER A 612 -14.35 58.67 -33.08
CA SER A 612 -15.45 58.95 -32.12
C SER A 612 -16.05 60.35 -32.30
N LYS A 613 -15.25 61.32 -32.77
CA LYS A 613 -15.71 62.68 -33.09
C LYS A 613 -16.41 62.72 -34.44
N ALA A 614 -15.90 62.00 -35.44
CA ALA A 614 -16.56 61.82 -36.74
C ALA A 614 -17.93 61.13 -36.60
N LYS A 615 -18.05 60.11 -35.73
CA LYS A 615 -19.32 59.41 -35.49
C LYS A 615 -20.36 60.27 -34.75
N ARG A 616 -19.94 61.24 -33.94
CA ARG A 616 -20.83 62.21 -33.26
C ARG A 616 -21.28 63.37 -34.14
N GLY A 617 -20.57 63.67 -35.23
CA GLY A 617 -20.95 64.70 -36.19
C GLY A 617 -21.98 64.26 -37.24
N ILE A 618 -22.40 62.98 -37.26
CA ILE A 618 -23.32 62.43 -38.27
C ILE A 618 -24.77 62.28 -37.74
N HIS A 619 -25.04 62.60 -36.47
CA HIS A 619 -26.39 62.59 -35.86
C HIS A 619 -26.77 63.93 -35.19
N GLY A 620 -26.16 65.04 -35.61
CA GLY A 620 -26.50 66.40 -35.18
C GLY A 620 -27.26 67.16 -36.26
#